data_AF-A0A7S4NPP3-F1
#
_entry.id   AF-A0A7S4NPP3-F1
#
_cell.length_a   1.000
_cell.length_b   1.000
_cell.length_c   1.000
_cell.angle_alpha   90.00
_cell.angle_beta   90.00
_cell.angle_gamma   90.00
#
_symmetry.space_group_name_H-M   'P 1'
#
loop_
_entity.id
_entity.type
_entity.pdbx_description
1 polymer ?
#
loop_
_entity_poly.entity_id
_entity_poly.type
_entity_poly.pdbx_seq_one_letter_code
_entity_poly.pdbx_strand_id
1 'polypeptide(L)'
;FSACFFSFPPVSFLFRLFLFFLLVLFVSFVSFVSFFSLLSNMSIILPVDPSTDSIGFFRFGRPFNEIVDIIQKRAKEFGNVQIRYDKSQSFSSDLVLDLVTYGMVLRFHGETQLLNKVVVYAPAKCSLSFMSSEFCGKTAPTYQSVYKTFQIAYPGDYDDERGQYYLHYPGIIFTFNIEEKYRDVYRKQPEGIGLRLPNNPEVSRIVFYSKFVDPSTDNTSFPYAPPDYFETVEAHPGVGVKFSKRNAWVKFGNSVQTLLVVLGTPDQVTTKHENKKIVASWCG
;
A
#
# COMPACT_ATOMS: atom_id res chain seq x y z
N PHE A 1 71.04 -45.06 16.61
CA PHE A 1 69.85 -44.97 15.76
C PHE A 1 68.67 -44.59 16.64
N SER A 2 68.24 -43.34 16.55
CA SER A 2 67.17 -42.75 17.37
C SER A 2 65.89 -42.70 16.55
N ALA A 3 64.79 -43.22 17.08
CA ALA A 3 63.46 -43.12 16.49
C ALA A 3 62.57 -42.32 17.46
N CYS A 4 62.09 -41.16 17.00
CA CYS A 4 61.08 -40.36 17.67
C CYS A 4 59.75 -40.57 16.95
N PHE A 5 58.75 -41.12 17.65
CA PHE A 5 57.36 -41.21 17.18
C PHE A 5 56.65 -39.88 17.44
N PHE A 6 56.05 -39.28 16.42
CA PHE A 6 55.04 -38.23 16.55
C PHE A 6 53.66 -38.82 16.32
N SER A 7 52.75 -38.64 17.27
CA SER A 7 51.34 -39.01 17.20
C SER A 7 50.51 -37.80 16.77
N PHE A 8 49.75 -37.91 15.68
CA PHE A 8 48.80 -36.90 15.21
C PHE A 8 47.39 -37.17 15.78
N PRO A 9 46.58 -36.14 16.14
CA PRO A 9 45.23 -36.37 16.61
C PRO A 9 44.28 -36.76 15.45
N PRO A 10 43.21 -37.54 15.73
CA PRO A 10 42.36 -38.09 14.68
C PRO A 10 41.43 -37.03 14.11
N VAL A 11 41.50 -36.87 12.79
CA VAL A 11 40.69 -35.97 11.94
C VAL A 11 39.17 -36.10 12.17
N SER A 12 38.71 -37.19 12.80
CA SER A 12 37.30 -37.46 13.09
C SER A 12 36.68 -36.55 14.17
N PHE A 13 37.46 -36.03 15.12
CA PHE A 13 36.92 -35.21 16.21
C PHE A 13 36.60 -33.79 15.74
N LEU A 14 37.51 -33.16 14.99
CA LEU A 14 37.31 -31.82 14.44
C LEU A 14 36.14 -31.78 13.44
N PHE A 15 35.97 -32.83 12.64
CA PHE A 15 34.85 -32.92 11.69
C PHE A 15 33.49 -33.06 12.41
N ARG A 16 33.43 -33.85 13.49
CA ARG A 16 32.20 -33.97 14.32
C ARG A 16 31.85 -32.67 15.03
N LEU A 17 32.86 -31.93 15.50
CA LEU A 17 32.66 -30.64 16.14
C LEU A 17 32.14 -29.59 15.14
N PHE A 18 32.67 -29.59 13.91
CA PHE A 18 32.20 -28.72 12.83
C PHE A 18 30.74 -29.01 12.44
N LEU A 19 30.38 -30.28 12.26
CA LEU A 19 29.00 -30.68 11.95
C LEU A 19 28.02 -30.32 13.08
N PHE A 20 28.43 -30.48 14.34
CA PHE A 20 27.62 -30.08 15.49
C PHE A 20 27.39 -28.56 15.49
N PHE A 21 28.43 -27.77 15.21
CA PHE A 21 28.31 -26.31 15.13
C PHE A 21 27.38 -25.88 13.98
N LEU A 22 27.47 -26.54 12.83
CA LEU A 22 26.61 -26.28 11.67
C LEU A 22 25.15 -26.64 11.96
N LEU A 23 24.90 -27.72 12.70
CA LEU A 23 23.57 -28.15 13.10
C LEU A 23 22.97 -27.22 14.17
N VAL A 24 23.77 -26.76 15.14
CA VAL A 24 23.33 -25.74 16.11
C VAL A 24 23.03 -24.41 15.42
N LEU A 25 23.86 -23.97 14.46
CA LEU A 25 23.60 -22.78 13.64
C LEU A 25 22.34 -22.94 12.78
N PHE A 26 22.11 -24.13 12.22
CA PHE A 26 20.91 -24.41 11.43
C PHE A 26 19.65 -24.45 12.28
N VAL A 27 19.68 -25.12 13.44
CA VAL A 27 18.54 -25.17 14.38
C VAL A 27 18.24 -23.78 14.93
N SER A 28 19.26 -23.01 15.32
CA SER A 28 19.07 -21.63 15.77
C SER A 28 18.57 -20.72 14.65
N PHE A 29 19.01 -20.89 13.41
CA PHE A 29 18.50 -20.16 12.25
C PHE A 29 17.04 -20.52 11.95
N VAL A 30 16.67 -21.80 11.96
CA VAL A 30 15.28 -22.25 11.77
C VAL A 30 14.40 -21.74 12.91
N SER A 31 14.84 -21.88 14.17
CA SER A 31 14.13 -21.32 15.32
C SER A 31 14.03 -19.80 15.27
N PHE A 32 15.02 -19.10 14.74
CA PHE A 32 14.99 -17.64 14.56
C PHE A 32 13.99 -17.23 13.47
N VAL A 33 13.96 -17.94 12.34
CA VAL A 33 12.95 -17.73 11.27
C VAL A 33 11.55 -18.07 11.78
N SER A 34 11.39 -19.17 12.51
CA SER A 34 10.11 -19.54 13.13
C SER A 34 9.68 -18.54 14.21
N PHE A 35 10.60 -18.04 15.03
CA PHE A 35 10.33 -17.02 16.06
C PHE A 35 9.98 -15.67 15.43
N PHE A 36 10.61 -15.30 14.31
CA PHE A 36 10.22 -14.13 13.53
C PHE A 36 8.84 -14.31 12.88
N SER A 37 8.53 -15.51 12.39
CA SER A 37 7.20 -15.85 11.86
C SER A 37 6.12 -15.88 12.96
N LEU A 38 6.48 -16.28 14.18
CA LEU A 38 5.61 -16.27 15.37
C LEU A 38 5.39 -14.86 15.93
N LEU A 39 6.33 -13.94 15.71
CA LEU A 39 6.20 -12.52 16.10
C LEU A 39 5.52 -11.64 15.03
N SER A 40 5.14 -12.19 13.87
CA SER A 40 4.52 -11.42 12.78
C SER A 40 3.21 -12.02 12.30
N ASN A 41 2.19 -12.09 13.16
CA ASN A 41 0.80 -12.23 12.74
C ASN A 41 -0.08 -11.17 13.40
N MET A 42 0.37 -9.92 13.40
CA MET A 42 -0.57 -8.80 13.58
C MET A 42 -1.24 -8.55 12.24
N SER A 43 -2.26 -9.34 11.90
CA SER A 43 -3.14 -9.04 10.78
C SER A 43 -4.04 -7.87 11.19
N ILE A 44 -3.81 -6.69 10.62
CA ILE A 44 -4.75 -5.58 10.80
C ILE A 44 -6.05 -5.95 10.08
N ILE A 45 -7.18 -5.82 10.78
CA ILE A 45 -8.50 -5.82 10.16
C ILE A 45 -8.85 -4.38 9.83
N LEU A 46 -9.04 -4.06 8.55
CA LEU A 46 -9.41 -2.72 8.11
C LEU A 46 -10.94 -2.61 7.99
N PRO A 47 -11.61 -1.80 8.83
CA PRO A 47 -13.04 -1.56 8.68
C PRO A 47 -13.32 -0.73 7.43
N VAL A 48 -14.22 -1.20 6.60
CA VAL A 48 -14.73 -0.53 5.41
C VAL A 48 -16.02 0.18 5.81
N ASP A 49 -16.04 1.49 5.60
CA ASP A 49 -17.23 2.30 5.83
C ASP A 49 -17.45 3.26 4.65
N PRO A 50 -18.39 2.93 3.74
CA PRO A 50 -18.77 3.78 2.62
C PRO A 50 -19.37 5.13 3.04
N SER A 51 -19.83 5.28 4.29
CA SER A 51 -20.37 6.56 4.76
C SER A 51 -19.26 7.59 4.99
N THR A 52 -18.07 7.14 5.40
CA THR A 52 -16.93 7.99 5.74
C THR A 52 -15.87 8.11 4.65
N ASP A 53 -16.07 7.47 3.49
CA ASP A 53 -15.10 7.42 2.38
C ASP A 53 -13.71 6.97 2.89
N SER A 54 -13.69 5.87 3.65
CA SER A 54 -12.47 5.38 4.28
C SER A 54 -12.40 3.85 4.39
N ILE A 55 -11.16 3.35 4.47
CA ILE A 55 -10.82 1.96 4.75
C ILE A 55 -9.85 1.96 5.93
N GLY A 56 -10.35 1.67 7.11
CA GLY A 56 -9.63 1.84 8.36
C GLY A 56 -9.19 3.28 8.52
N PHE A 57 -7.87 3.48 8.56
CA PHE A 57 -7.24 4.80 8.69
C PHE A 57 -6.85 5.40 7.33
N PHE A 58 -7.14 4.72 6.21
CA PHE A 58 -6.94 5.25 4.86
C PHE A 58 -8.21 5.96 4.40
N ARG A 59 -8.24 7.28 4.55
CA ARG A 59 -9.36 8.12 4.09
C ARG A 59 -9.06 8.70 2.70
N PHE A 60 -10.01 8.62 1.78
CA PHE A 60 -9.85 9.23 0.47
C PHE A 60 -9.66 10.75 0.57
N GLY A 61 -8.84 11.29 -0.33
CA GLY A 61 -8.43 12.70 -0.31
C GLY A 61 -7.41 13.07 0.77
N ARG A 62 -6.81 12.10 1.46
CA ARG A 62 -5.67 12.34 2.35
C ARG A 62 -4.37 12.46 1.55
N PRO A 63 -3.45 13.34 1.97
CA PRO A 63 -2.19 13.52 1.26
C PRO A 63 -1.24 12.35 1.50
N PHE A 64 -0.37 12.11 0.54
CA PHE A 64 0.59 11.00 0.56
C PHE A 64 1.45 10.97 1.82
N ASN A 65 1.97 12.12 2.25
CA ASN A 65 2.81 12.26 3.44
C ASN A 65 2.08 11.84 4.72
N GLU A 66 0.82 12.24 4.92
CA GLU A 66 0.03 11.85 6.09
C GLU A 66 -0.14 10.32 6.17
N ILE A 67 -0.39 9.66 5.03
CA ILE A 67 -0.51 8.21 4.98
C ILE A 67 0.83 7.52 5.25
N VAL A 68 1.93 8.05 4.70
CA VAL A 68 3.28 7.56 4.98
C VAL A 68 3.62 7.69 6.46
N ASP A 69 3.27 8.80 7.11
CA ASP A 69 3.47 9.01 8.53
C ASP A 69 2.71 7.99 9.39
N ILE A 70 1.45 7.69 9.03
CA ILE A 70 0.65 6.67 9.72
C ILE A 70 1.31 5.30 9.60
N ILE A 71 1.77 4.95 8.40
CA ILE A 71 2.44 3.67 8.14
C ILE A 71 3.78 3.59 8.89
N GLN A 72 4.57 4.66 8.89
CA GLN A 72 5.85 4.71 9.60
C GLN A 72 5.67 4.57 11.12
N LYS A 73 4.69 5.27 11.71
CA LYS A 73 4.33 5.13 13.13
C LYS A 73 3.92 3.71 13.51
N ARG A 74 3.40 2.94 12.55
CA ARG A 74 2.94 1.56 12.71
C ARG A 74 3.76 0.58 11.85
N ALA A 75 5.04 0.86 11.61
CA ALA A 75 5.86 0.11 10.64
C ALA A 75 5.91 -1.40 10.92
N LYS A 76 5.88 -1.79 12.20
CA LYS A 76 5.83 -3.20 12.62
C LYS A 76 4.60 -3.94 12.11
N GLU A 77 3.48 -3.24 11.94
CA GLU A 77 2.22 -3.84 11.48
C GLU A 77 2.14 -3.90 9.95
N PHE A 78 2.83 -3.01 9.23
CA PHE A 78 2.80 -2.99 7.77
C PHE A 78 3.83 -3.89 7.08
N GLY A 79 4.96 -4.14 7.74
CA GLY A 79 6.02 -4.95 7.18
C GLY A 79 6.58 -4.32 5.91
N ASN A 80 6.52 -5.05 4.78
CA ASN A 80 7.10 -4.60 3.53
C ASN A 80 6.16 -3.63 2.78
N VAL A 81 6.63 -2.40 2.59
CA VAL A 81 5.94 -1.33 1.86
C VAL A 81 6.85 -0.81 0.75
N GLN A 82 6.30 -0.66 -0.45
CA GLN A 82 7.05 -0.20 -1.63
C GLN A 82 6.40 1.05 -2.23
N ILE A 83 7.22 1.98 -2.71
CA ILE A 83 6.75 3.16 -3.44
C ILE A 83 7.12 2.98 -4.91
N ARG A 84 6.13 3.12 -5.80
CA ARG A 84 6.29 3.04 -7.26
C ARG A 84 5.79 4.34 -7.89
N TYR A 85 6.61 4.91 -8.77
CA TYR A 85 6.29 6.11 -9.55
C TYR A 85 7.01 6.05 -10.90
N ASP A 86 6.43 6.65 -11.93
CA ASP A 86 7.08 6.78 -13.24
C ASP A 86 7.98 8.02 -13.26
N LYS A 87 9.29 7.84 -13.46
CA LYS A 87 10.25 8.94 -13.55
C LYS A 87 10.06 9.80 -14.80
N SER A 88 9.53 9.23 -15.88
CA SER A 88 9.30 9.93 -17.14
C SER A 88 8.03 10.78 -17.11
N GLN A 89 7.08 10.40 -16.24
CA GLN A 89 5.73 10.94 -16.15
C GLN A 89 5.32 11.17 -14.68
N SER A 90 6.20 11.82 -13.91
CA SER A 90 6.09 11.93 -12.45
C SER A 90 4.80 12.57 -11.93
N PHE A 91 4.12 13.39 -12.74
CA PHE A 91 2.90 14.10 -12.34
C PHE A 91 1.64 13.63 -13.10
N SER A 92 1.80 13.03 -14.29
CA SER A 92 0.67 12.49 -15.06
C SER A 92 0.32 11.05 -14.69
N SER A 93 1.25 10.33 -14.07
CA SER A 93 1.00 8.98 -13.56
C SER A 93 0.71 8.99 -12.06
N ASP A 94 -0.15 8.06 -11.62
CA ASP A 94 -0.44 7.86 -10.20
C ASP A 94 0.85 7.50 -9.43
N LEU A 95 1.02 8.12 -8.26
CA LEU A 95 1.98 7.66 -7.25
C LEU A 95 1.36 6.45 -6.52
N VAL A 96 2.10 5.33 -6.45
CA VAL A 96 1.57 4.08 -5.91
C VAL A 96 2.35 3.66 -4.66
N LEU A 97 1.64 3.41 -3.57
CA LEU A 97 2.15 2.83 -2.34
C LEU A 97 1.63 1.39 -2.19
N ASP A 98 2.52 0.42 -2.30
CA ASP A 98 2.21 -1.01 -2.26
C ASP A 98 2.40 -1.58 -0.86
N LEU A 99 1.32 -2.02 -0.23
CA LEU A 99 1.33 -2.74 1.04
C LEU A 99 1.41 -4.24 0.72
N VAL A 100 2.62 -4.68 0.37
CA VAL A 100 2.90 -6.02 -0.18
C VAL A 100 2.42 -7.13 0.76
N THR A 101 2.60 -6.93 2.07
CA THR A 101 2.15 -7.84 3.12
C THR A 101 0.65 -8.14 3.03
N TYR A 102 -0.14 -7.13 2.69
CA TYR A 102 -1.61 -7.19 2.65
C TYR A 102 -2.17 -7.39 1.25
N GLY A 103 -1.34 -7.41 0.21
CA GLY A 103 -1.83 -7.59 -1.15
C GLY A 103 -2.72 -6.43 -1.63
N MET A 104 -2.41 -5.19 -1.20
CA MET A 104 -3.15 -4.00 -1.59
C MET A 104 -2.24 -2.84 -1.98
N VAL A 105 -2.70 -2.01 -2.90
CA VAL A 105 -2.04 -0.77 -3.31
C VAL A 105 -2.93 0.43 -3.01
N LEU A 106 -2.32 1.49 -2.50
CA LEU A 106 -2.90 2.81 -2.40
C LEU A 106 -2.40 3.63 -3.58
N ARG A 107 -3.31 4.22 -4.34
CA ARG A 107 -2.98 5.07 -5.47
C ARG A 107 -3.33 6.51 -5.17
N PHE A 108 -2.33 7.35 -5.31
CA PHE A 108 -2.41 8.78 -5.13
C PHE A 108 -2.37 9.43 -6.51
N HIS A 109 -3.22 10.44 -6.71
CA HIS A 109 -3.23 11.19 -7.95
C HIS A 109 -1.85 11.82 -8.21
N GLY A 110 -1.34 11.76 -9.45
CA GLY A 110 0.02 12.22 -9.75
C GLY A 110 0.28 13.69 -9.39
N GLU A 111 -0.62 14.59 -9.79
CA GLU A 111 -0.48 16.02 -9.50
C GLU A 111 -0.79 16.39 -8.03
N THR A 112 -1.95 16.00 -7.50
CA THR A 112 -2.37 16.43 -6.16
C THR A 112 -1.77 15.57 -5.05
N GLN A 113 -1.25 14.40 -5.36
CA GLN A 113 -0.76 13.41 -4.39
C GLN A 113 -1.78 13.06 -3.31
N LEU A 114 -3.07 13.23 -3.61
CA LEU A 114 -4.18 12.85 -2.74
C LEU A 114 -4.58 11.40 -3.01
N LEU A 115 -4.89 10.66 -1.95
CA LEU A 115 -5.35 9.28 -2.04
C LEU A 115 -6.66 9.23 -2.85
N ASN A 116 -6.58 8.60 -4.02
CA ASN A 116 -7.69 8.52 -4.97
C ASN A 116 -8.41 7.17 -4.87
N LYS A 117 -7.65 6.07 -4.95
CA LYS A 117 -8.20 4.70 -4.93
C LYS A 117 -7.33 3.75 -4.12
N VAL A 118 -7.97 2.74 -3.53
CA VAL A 118 -7.28 1.60 -2.90
C VAL A 118 -7.67 0.34 -3.65
N VAL A 119 -6.69 -0.43 -4.11
CA VAL A 119 -6.92 -1.66 -4.87
C VAL A 119 -6.33 -2.84 -4.12
N VAL A 120 -7.19 -3.77 -3.71
CA VAL A 120 -6.79 -5.07 -3.17
C VAL A 120 -6.63 -6.02 -4.34
N TYR A 121 -5.39 -6.41 -4.63
CA TYR A 121 -5.03 -7.32 -5.73
C TYR A 121 -4.85 -8.77 -5.28
N ALA A 122 -4.71 -9.02 -3.98
CA ALA A 122 -4.70 -10.36 -3.41
C ALA A 122 -5.59 -10.42 -2.15
N PRO A 123 -6.92 -10.54 -2.31
CA PRO A 123 -7.87 -10.51 -1.19
C PRO A 123 -7.57 -11.52 -0.07
N ALA A 124 -7.02 -12.69 -0.39
CA ALA A 124 -6.62 -13.70 0.59
C ALA A 124 -5.45 -13.27 1.53
N LYS A 125 -4.83 -12.10 1.30
CA LYS A 125 -3.75 -11.55 2.14
C LYS A 125 -4.21 -10.43 3.08
N CYS A 126 -5.46 -9.98 2.99
CA CYS A 126 -5.97 -8.89 3.83
C CYS A 126 -7.23 -9.27 4.60
N SER A 127 -7.38 -8.69 5.78
CA SER A 127 -8.62 -8.74 6.55
C SER A 127 -9.39 -7.42 6.43
N LEU A 128 -10.63 -7.50 5.96
CA LEU A 128 -11.54 -6.36 5.79
C LEU A 128 -12.87 -6.68 6.47
N SER A 129 -13.43 -5.70 7.18
CA SER A 129 -14.74 -5.82 7.81
C SER A 129 -15.71 -4.76 7.32
N PHE A 130 -17.00 -5.08 7.28
CA PHE A 130 -18.08 -4.17 6.93
C PHE A 130 -19.17 -4.31 7.99
N MET A 131 -19.65 -3.20 8.57
CA MET A 131 -20.65 -3.22 9.67
C MET A 131 -20.24 -4.15 10.84
N SER A 132 -18.95 -4.16 11.20
CA SER A 132 -18.35 -5.06 12.21
C SER A 132 -18.31 -6.56 11.86
N SER A 133 -18.71 -6.95 10.65
CA SER A 133 -18.60 -8.32 10.14
C SER A 133 -17.39 -8.45 9.22
N GLU A 134 -16.48 -9.38 9.49
CA GLU A 134 -15.36 -9.67 8.58
C GLU A 134 -15.89 -10.34 7.31
N PHE A 135 -15.62 -9.74 6.15
CA PHE A 135 -16.05 -10.27 4.85
C PHE A 135 -14.89 -10.73 3.99
N CYS A 136 -13.69 -10.24 4.26
CA CYS A 136 -12.43 -10.66 3.64
C CYS A 136 -11.46 -10.97 4.77
N GLY A 137 -10.74 -12.09 4.69
CA GLY A 137 -9.84 -12.51 5.76
C GLY A 137 -8.87 -13.59 5.29
N LYS A 138 -8.86 -14.74 5.97
CA LYS A 138 -8.00 -15.89 5.62
C LYS A 138 -8.21 -16.45 4.22
N THR A 139 -9.37 -16.17 3.62
CA THR A 139 -9.77 -16.61 2.29
C THR A 139 -10.44 -15.45 1.57
N ALA A 140 -10.32 -15.42 0.25
CA ALA A 140 -11.01 -14.41 -0.55
C ALA A 140 -12.54 -14.58 -0.42
N PRO A 141 -13.31 -13.49 -0.33
CA PRO A 141 -14.76 -13.58 -0.31
C PRO A 141 -15.28 -14.22 -1.60
N THR A 142 -16.37 -14.99 -1.52
CA THR A 142 -17.08 -15.49 -2.71
C THR A 142 -18.19 -14.53 -3.10
N TYR A 143 -18.71 -14.63 -4.32
CA TYR A 143 -19.86 -13.83 -4.77
C TYR A 143 -21.03 -13.87 -3.78
N GLN A 144 -21.41 -15.08 -3.33
CA GLN A 144 -22.49 -15.25 -2.36
C GLN A 144 -22.17 -14.65 -1.00
N SER A 145 -20.92 -14.68 -0.53
CA SER A 145 -20.56 -14.07 0.76
C SER A 145 -20.63 -12.54 0.68
N VAL A 146 -20.14 -11.94 -0.41
CA VAL A 146 -20.30 -10.50 -0.67
C VAL A 146 -21.78 -10.13 -0.67
N TYR A 147 -22.59 -10.85 -1.43
CA TYR A 147 -24.03 -10.58 -1.52
C TYR A 147 -24.74 -10.68 -0.16
N LYS A 148 -24.40 -11.68 0.65
CA LYS A 148 -24.93 -11.85 2.02
C LYS A 148 -24.50 -10.72 2.96
N THR A 149 -23.26 -10.26 2.86
CA THR A 149 -22.73 -9.21 3.73
C THR A 149 -23.32 -7.85 3.40
N PHE A 150 -23.36 -7.47 2.12
CA PHE A 150 -23.78 -6.14 1.70
C PHE A 150 -25.29 -6.02 1.49
N GLN A 151 -26.02 -7.15 1.43
CA GLN A 151 -27.49 -7.30 1.48
C GLN A 151 -28.31 -6.56 0.41
N ILE A 152 -27.71 -5.62 -0.32
CA ILE A 152 -28.33 -4.88 -1.41
C ILE A 152 -27.96 -5.58 -2.72
N ALA A 153 -28.99 -5.92 -3.49
CA ALA A 153 -28.86 -6.41 -4.84
C ALA A 153 -28.45 -5.25 -5.75
N TYR A 154 -27.16 -5.13 -6.05
CA TYR A 154 -26.73 -4.27 -7.14
C TYR A 154 -26.62 -5.11 -8.42
N PRO A 155 -27.10 -4.59 -9.57
CA PRO A 155 -26.80 -5.22 -10.85
C PRO A 155 -25.28 -5.25 -11.02
N GLY A 156 -24.77 -6.36 -11.55
CA GLY A 156 -23.37 -6.46 -11.93
C GLY A 156 -23.24 -6.52 -13.44
N ASP A 157 -22.07 -6.11 -13.92
CA ASP A 157 -21.78 -5.99 -15.35
C ASP A 157 -20.77 -7.07 -15.75
N TYR A 158 -21.07 -7.77 -16.85
CA TYR A 158 -20.15 -8.75 -17.42
C TYR A 158 -19.37 -8.16 -18.59
N ASP A 159 -18.06 -8.18 -18.49
CA ASP A 159 -17.12 -7.85 -19.54
C ASP A 159 -16.65 -9.14 -20.21
N ASP A 160 -17.21 -9.42 -21.39
CA ASP A 160 -16.88 -10.61 -22.18
C ASP A 160 -15.50 -10.51 -22.83
N GLU A 161 -14.87 -9.35 -22.96
CA GLU A 161 -13.49 -9.29 -23.48
C GLU A 161 -12.50 -9.78 -22.42
N ARG A 162 -12.68 -9.29 -21.19
CA ARG A 162 -11.81 -9.62 -20.05
C ARG A 162 -12.21 -10.91 -19.34
N GLY A 163 -13.41 -11.42 -19.59
CA GLY A 163 -13.97 -12.55 -18.83
C GLY A 163 -14.18 -12.18 -17.37
N GLN A 164 -14.55 -10.93 -17.09
CA GLN A 164 -14.67 -10.39 -15.73
C GLN A 164 -16.09 -9.98 -15.45
N TYR A 165 -16.57 -10.31 -14.25
CA TYR A 165 -17.84 -9.83 -13.74
C TYR A 165 -17.57 -8.81 -12.64
N TYR A 166 -18.22 -7.65 -12.73
CA TYR A 166 -18.07 -6.55 -11.79
C TYR A 166 -19.36 -6.38 -10.99
N LEU A 167 -19.23 -6.29 -9.67
CA LEU A 167 -20.33 -5.99 -8.77
C LEU A 167 -20.07 -4.63 -8.13
N HIS A 168 -20.95 -3.68 -8.41
CA HIS A 168 -20.80 -2.28 -8.04
C HIS A 168 -21.62 -1.94 -6.79
N TYR A 169 -20.94 -1.55 -5.71
CA TYR A 169 -21.55 -0.91 -4.55
C TYR A 169 -21.06 0.54 -4.47
N PRO A 170 -21.79 1.44 -3.81
CA PRO A 170 -21.30 2.80 -3.57
C PRO A 170 -19.91 2.79 -2.91
N GLY A 171 -18.89 3.26 -3.64
CA GLY A 171 -17.50 3.34 -3.19
C GLY A 171 -16.71 2.03 -3.20
N ILE A 172 -17.28 0.92 -3.69
CA ILE A 172 -16.62 -0.40 -3.73
C ILE A 172 -17.00 -1.16 -4.99
N ILE A 173 -16.01 -1.70 -5.71
CA ILE A 173 -16.20 -2.66 -6.80
C ILE A 173 -15.55 -3.99 -6.44
N PHE A 174 -16.30 -5.07 -6.63
CA PHE A 174 -15.78 -6.43 -6.58
C PHE A 174 -15.62 -6.98 -8.00
N THR A 175 -14.46 -7.52 -8.32
CA THR A 175 -14.20 -8.18 -9.60
C THR A 175 -14.06 -9.68 -9.42
N PHE A 176 -14.79 -10.45 -10.23
CA PHE A 176 -14.76 -11.90 -10.28
C PHE A 176 -14.24 -12.34 -11.64
N ASN A 177 -13.23 -13.22 -11.67
CA ASN A 177 -12.79 -13.83 -12.91
C ASN A 177 -13.72 -15.01 -13.25
N ILE A 178 -14.27 -15.00 -14.45
CA ILE A 178 -15.21 -16.02 -14.92
C ILE A 178 -14.43 -17.06 -15.74
N GLU A 179 -14.50 -18.32 -15.33
CA GLU A 179 -13.91 -19.41 -16.09
C GLU A 179 -14.55 -19.54 -17.48
N GLU A 180 -13.74 -19.93 -18.46
CA GLU A 180 -14.15 -20.01 -19.86
C GLU A 180 -15.42 -20.84 -20.10
N LYS A 181 -15.54 -21.96 -19.39
CA LYS A 181 -16.70 -22.86 -19.46
C LYS A 181 -18.04 -22.22 -19.04
N TYR A 182 -18.01 -21.10 -18.33
CA TYR A 182 -19.20 -20.39 -17.89
C TYR A 182 -19.50 -19.12 -18.70
N ARG A 183 -18.59 -18.62 -19.56
CA ARG A 183 -18.74 -17.33 -20.27
C ARG A 183 -20.03 -17.24 -21.08
N ASP A 184 -20.41 -18.31 -21.76
CA ASP A 184 -21.65 -18.36 -22.54
C ASP A 184 -22.92 -18.18 -21.69
N VAL A 185 -22.89 -18.57 -20.41
CA VAL A 185 -23.99 -18.35 -19.47
C VAL A 185 -24.13 -16.87 -19.16
N TYR A 186 -23.00 -16.18 -18.91
CA TYR A 186 -22.98 -14.75 -18.61
C TYR A 186 -23.36 -13.89 -19.84
N ARG A 187 -22.91 -14.26 -21.05
CA ARG A 187 -23.27 -13.55 -22.29
C ARG A 187 -24.79 -13.57 -22.56
N LYS A 188 -25.47 -14.66 -22.19
CA LYS A 188 -26.90 -14.88 -22.47
C LYS A 188 -27.84 -14.31 -21.40
N GLN A 189 -27.32 -13.94 -20.23
CA GLN A 189 -28.12 -13.40 -19.11
C GLN A 189 -27.59 -12.05 -18.62
N PRO A 190 -27.66 -10.99 -19.45
CA PRO A 190 -27.13 -9.67 -19.07
C PRO A 190 -27.92 -8.98 -17.95
N GLU A 191 -29.24 -9.18 -17.84
CA GLU A 191 -30.10 -8.36 -16.97
C GLU A 191 -30.68 -9.12 -15.75
N GLY A 192 -30.33 -10.40 -15.59
CA GLY A 192 -31.07 -11.34 -14.72
C GLY A 192 -30.23 -12.10 -13.70
N ILE A 193 -29.00 -11.67 -13.41
CA ILE A 193 -28.15 -12.31 -12.39
C ILE A 193 -28.61 -11.87 -10.98
N GLY A 194 -29.91 -12.02 -10.73
CA GLY A 194 -30.45 -12.09 -9.39
C GLY A 194 -30.02 -13.40 -8.75
N LEU A 195 -29.14 -13.29 -7.76
CA LEU A 195 -28.89 -14.23 -6.66
C LEU A 195 -27.92 -15.42 -6.80
N ARG A 196 -27.64 -16.05 -7.95
CA ARG A 196 -26.75 -17.24 -7.98
C ARG A 196 -25.90 -17.37 -9.24
N LEU A 197 -24.67 -16.87 -9.18
CA LEU A 197 -23.65 -17.16 -10.19
C LEU A 197 -23.37 -18.67 -10.27
N PRO A 198 -23.17 -19.23 -11.48
CA PRO A 198 -22.59 -20.56 -11.61
C PRO A 198 -21.22 -20.59 -10.91
N ASN A 199 -20.95 -21.64 -10.16
CA ASN A 199 -19.68 -21.88 -9.44
C ASN A 199 -19.33 -20.92 -8.27
N ASN A 200 -20.11 -19.88 -7.98
CA ASN A 200 -19.87 -18.95 -6.86
C ASN A 200 -18.40 -18.48 -6.78
N PRO A 201 -17.90 -17.73 -7.79
CA PRO A 201 -16.49 -17.38 -7.90
C PRO A 201 -15.99 -16.58 -6.70
N GLU A 202 -14.70 -16.73 -6.41
CA GLU A 202 -13.97 -15.89 -5.45
C GLU A 202 -13.66 -14.51 -6.03
N VAL A 203 -13.65 -13.51 -5.17
CA VAL A 203 -13.24 -12.15 -5.51
C VAL A 203 -11.76 -12.17 -5.88
N SER A 204 -11.47 -11.73 -7.09
CA SER A 204 -10.10 -11.59 -7.61
C SER A 204 -9.48 -10.23 -7.29
N ARG A 205 -10.31 -9.19 -7.21
CA ARG A 205 -9.88 -7.81 -6.95
C ARG A 205 -11.00 -7.04 -6.25
N ILE A 206 -10.62 -6.19 -5.30
CA ILE A 206 -11.52 -5.21 -4.68
C ILE A 206 -10.96 -3.82 -4.96
N VAL A 207 -11.79 -2.93 -5.48
CA VAL A 207 -11.41 -1.52 -5.69
C VAL A 207 -12.30 -0.67 -4.80
N PHE A 208 -11.66 0.18 -4.01
CA PHE A 208 -12.32 1.18 -3.21
C PHE A 208 -12.01 2.56 -3.74
N TYR A 209 -13.01 3.42 -3.76
CA TYR A 209 -12.93 4.78 -4.25
C TYR A 209 -13.92 5.67 -3.48
N SER A 210 -13.73 6.99 -3.54
CA SER A 210 -14.69 7.90 -2.94
C SER A 210 -16.01 7.83 -3.73
N LYS A 211 -17.14 7.75 -3.03
CA LYS A 211 -18.48 7.71 -3.64
C LYS A 211 -18.84 8.94 -4.48
N PHE A 212 -18.06 10.01 -4.36
CA PHE A 212 -18.20 11.24 -5.13
C PHE A 212 -17.47 11.19 -6.47
N VAL A 213 -16.84 10.05 -6.79
CA VAL A 213 -16.03 9.82 -7.99
C VAL A 213 -16.58 8.61 -8.74
N ASP A 214 -16.75 8.73 -10.06
CA ASP A 214 -17.16 7.59 -10.90
C ASP A 214 -15.93 6.72 -11.21
N PRO A 215 -15.98 5.41 -10.92
CA PRO A 215 -14.86 4.49 -11.14
C PRO A 215 -14.55 4.24 -12.63
N SER A 216 -15.48 4.56 -13.54
CA SER A 216 -15.32 4.42 -14.99
C SER A 216 -14.55 5.57 -15.64
N THR A 217 -14.51 6.74 -14.98
CA THR A 217 -13.65 7.84 -15.39
C THR A 217 -12.22 7.56 -14.95
N ASP A 218 -11.40 7.07 -15.89
CA ASP A 218 -9.97 6.87 -15.66
C ASP A 218 -9.23 8.18 -15.33
N ASN A 219 -9.85 9.34 -15.53
CA ASN A 219 -9.36 10.65 -15.10
C ASN A 219 -10.53 11.64 -14.90
N THR A 220 -10.43 12.51 -13.88
CA THR A 220 -10.96 13.91 -13.76
C THR A 220 -11.96 14.28 -12.67
N SER A 221 -12.70 13.38 -12.02
CA SER A 221 -13.64 13.79 -10.95
C SER A 221 -13.08 13.57 -9.54
N PHE A 222 -12.19 14.48 -9.11
CA PHE A 222 -11.80 14.78 -7.71
C PHE A 222 -10.76 13.81 -6.99
N PRO A 223 -9.96 14.33 -6.01
CA PRO A 223 -10.26 15.56 -5.31
C PRO A 223 -9.68 16.82 -5.95
N TYR A 224 -10.44 17.91 -6.17
CA TYR A 224 -9.78 19.20 -6.08
C TYR A 224 -9.09 19.18 -4.74
N ALA A 225 -7.78 19.39 -4.78
CA ALA A 225 -7.06 19.97 -3.68
C ALA A 225 -7.98 21.02 -3.01
N PRO A 226 -8.26 20.92 -1.70
CA PRO A 226 -8.87 22.03 -0.98
C PRO A 226 -8.18 23.34 -1.41
N PRO A 227 -8.88 24.49 -1.50
CA PRO A 227 -8.30 25.73 -2.01
C PRO A 227 -6.97 26.13 -1.35
N ASP A 228 -6.75 25.65 -0.13
CA ASP A 228 -5.55 25.89 0.69
C ASP A 228 -4.63 24.68 0.90
N TYR A 229 -4.80 23.64 0.11
CA TYR A 229 -3.97 22.44 0.20
C TYR A 229 -2.54 22.66 -0.30
N PHE A 230 -2.38 23.40 -1.41
CA PHE A 230 -1.06 23.86 -1.84
C PHE A 230 -0.98 25.39 -1.84
N GLU A 231 0.22 25.87 -1.55
CA GLU A 231 0.64 27.22 -1.90
C GLU A 231 1.42 27.16 -3.22
N THR A 232 1.05 27.99 -4.18
CA THR A 232 1.84 28.16 -5.39
C THR A 232 3.21 28.72 -5.03
N VAL A 233 4.26 28.02 -5.47
CA VAL A 233 5.65 28.45 -5.30
C VAL A 233 6.21 28.83 -6.67
N GLU A 234 6.57 30.10 -6.82
CA GLU A 234 7.17 30.64 -8.03
C GLU A 234 8.70 30.45 -7.95
N ALA A 235 9.25 29.63 -8.86
CA ALA A 235 10.69 29.45 -8.98
C ALA A 235 11.29 30.54 -9.88
N HIS A 236 12.24 31.30 -9.34
CA HIS A 236 12.99 32.33 -10.07
C HIS A 236 14.45 31.88 -10.22
N PRO A 237 14.85 31.39 -11.41
CA PRO A 237 16.21 30.90 -11.66
C PRO A 237 17.28 31.92 -11.26
N GLY A 238 18.30 31.46 -10.55
CA GLY A 238 19.40 32.31 -10.07
C GLY A 238 19.05 33.23 -8.89
N VAL A 239 17.78 33.31 -8.48
CA VAL A 239 17.33 34.17 -7.36
C VAL A 239 16.86 33.34 -6.18
N GLY A 240 15.91 32.42 -6.39
CA GLY A 240 15.31 31.61 -5.33
C GLY A 240 13.86 31.26 -5.63
N VAL A 241 13.07 31.06 -4.57
CA VAL A 241 11.65 30.72 -4.66
C VAL A 241 10.79 31.73 -3.89
N LYS A 242 9.61 32.04 -4.43
CA LYS A 242 8.62 32.93 -3.82
C LYS A 242 7.35 32.16 -3.51
N PHE A 243 6.86 32.33 -2.30
CA PHE A 243 5.64 31.75 -1.77
C PHE A 243 4.50 32.74 -1.98
N SER A 244 3.58 32.44 -2.92
CA SER A 244 2.61 33.43 -3.41
C SER A 244 1.54 33.81 -2.37
N LYS A 245 1.14 32.88 -1.48
CA LYS A 245 0.11 33.14 -0.45
C LYS A 245 0.70 33.89 0.75
N ARG A 246 1.87 33.49 1.22
CA ARG A 246 2.60 34.13 2.33
C ARG A 246 3.31 35.43 1.91
N ASN A 247 3.38 35.69 0.60
CA ASN A 247 4.17 36.77 0.00
C ASN A 247 5.61 36.79 0.54
N ALA A 248 6.21 35.61 0.69
CA ALA A 248 7.51 35.42 1.32
C ALA A 248 8.54 34.88 0.32
N TRP A 249 9.82 35.14 0.58
CA TRP A 249 10.92 34.76 -0.29
C TRP A 249 11.93 33.88 0.42
N VAL A 250 12.39 32.84 -0.29
CA VAL A 250 13.61 32.11 0.04
C VAL A 250 14.59 32.32 -1.11
N LYS A 251 15.60 33.17 -0.88
CA LYS A 251 16.62 33.49 -1.88
C LYS A 251 17.90 32.70 -1.63
N PHE A 252 18.64 32.42 -2.69
CA PHE A 252 19.98 31.87 -2.56
C PHE A 252 20.86 32.83 -1.74
N GLY A 253 21.62 32.29 -0.77
CA GLY A 253 22.44 33.08 0.15
C GLY A 253 21.71 33.64 1.38
N ASN A 254 20.41 33.38 1.55
CA ASN A 254 19.72 33.72 2.81
C ASN A 254 20.32 32.99 4.02
N SER A 255 20.32 33.66 5.17
CA SER A 255 20.75 33.05 6.42
C SER A 255 19.72 32.03 6.90
N VAL A 256 20.18 31.11 7.75
CA VAL A 256 19.31 30.08 8.35
C VAL A 256 18.18 30.72 9.16
N GLN A 257 18.43 31.84 9.86
CA GLN A 257 17.38 32.53 10.60
C GLN A 257 16.27 33.04 9.67
N THR A 258 16.62 33.60 8.51
CA THR A 258 15.64 34.03 7.52
C THR A 258 14.82 32.85 7.00
N LEU A 259 15.47 31.71 6.73
CA LEU A 259 14.77 30.50 6.30
C LEU A 259 13.78 30.01 7.36
N LEU A 260 14.15 30.01 8.64
CA LEU A 260 13.27 29.61 9.74
C LEU A 260 12.06 30.55 9.91
N VAL A 261 12.23 31.85 9.67
CA VAL A 261 11.12 32.81 9.70
C VAL A 261 10.12 32.54 8.57
N VAL A 262 10.62 32.18 7.39
CA VAL A 262 9.77 31.98 6.20
C VAL A 262 9.14 30.58 6.17
N LEU A 263 9.94 29.55 6.44
CA LEU A 263 9.56 28.13 6.34
C LEU A 263 9.06 27.54 7.66
N GLY A 264 9.32 28.19 8.79
CA GLY A 264 9.06 27.64 10.11
C GLY A 264 10.14 26.67 10.58
N THR A 265 9.91 26.02 11.71
CA THR A 265 10.80 24.99 12.25
C THR A 265 10.77 23.73 11.38
N PRO A 266 11.93 23.17 11.03
CA PRO A 266 12.00 21.93 10.26
C PRO A 266 11.53 20.72 11.07
N ASP A 267 10.95 19.74 10.39
CA ASP A 267 10.51 18.47 11.00
C ASP A 267 11.70 17.57 11.36
N GLN A 268 12.76 17.60 10.54
CA GLN A 268 13.96 16.82 10.76
C GLN A 268 15.22 17.64 10.48
N VAL A 269 16.22 17.48 11.34
CA VAL A 269 17.55 18.09 11.17
C VAL A 269 18.59 16.99 11.25
N THR A 270 19.30 16.74 10.16
CA THR A 270 20.35 15.73 10.06
C THR A 270 21.70 16.39 9.81
N THR A 271 22.78 15.82 10.35
CA THR A 271 24.15 16.29 10.06
C THR A 271 24.81 15.29 9.13
N LYS A 272 25.16 15.74 7.91
CA LYS A 272 25.88 14.89 6.96
C LYS A 272 27.32 14.72 7.43
N HIS A 273 27.64 13.52 7.93
CA HIS A 273 28.90 13.18 8.59
C HIS A 273 30.16 13.51 7.76
N GLU A 274 30.10 13.38 6.43
CA GLU A 274 31.25 13.63 5.55
C GLU A 274 31.71 15.10 5.54
N ASN A 275 30.78 16.05 5.66
CA ASN A 275 31.08 17.48 5.47
C ASN A 275 30.61 18.37 6.63
N LYS A 276 30.11 17.79 7.74
CA LYS A 276 29.47 18.50 8.86
C LYS A 276 28.38 19.49 8.41
N LYS A 277 27.77 19.26 7.24
CA LYS A 277 26.67 20.09 6.74
C LYS A 277 25.39 19.70 7.45
N ILE A 278 24.68 20.68 7.98
CA ILE A 278 23.35 20.50 8.56
C ILE A 278 22.34 20.52 7.41
N VAL A 279 21.50 19.49 7.32
CA VAL A 279 20.40 19.36 6.38
C VAL A 279 19.11 19.38 7.20
N ALA A 280 18.33 20.44 7.02
CA ALA A 280 17.00 20.55 7.58
C ALA A 280 15.98 20.20 6.49
N SER A 281 14.98 19.39 6.84
CA SER A 281 13.88 19.03 5.95
C SER A 281 12.54 19.41 6.57
N TRP A 282 11.67 19.94 5.73
CA TRP A 282 10.27 20.23 6.03
C TRP A 282 9.44 19.23 5.21
N CYS A 283 8.70 18.37 5.88
CA CYS A 283 7.77 17.42 5.29
C CYS A 283 6.36 17.97 5.50
N GLY A 284 5.91 18.80 4.56
CA GLY A 284 4.52 19.29 4.50
C GLY A 284 3.57 18.26 3.93
#